data_AF-A0A1D2JNU7-F1
#
_entry.id   AF-A0A1D2JNU7-F1
#
_cell.length_a   1.000
_cell.length_b   1.000
_cell.length_c   1.000
_cell.angle_alpha   90.00
_cell.angle_beta   90.00
_cell.angle_gamma   90.00
#
_symmetry.space_group_name_H-M   'P 1'
#
loop_
_entity.id
_entity.type
_entity.pdbx_description
1 polymer ?
#
loop_
_entity_poly.entity_id
_entity_poly.type
_entity_poly.pdbx_seq_one_letter_code
_entity_poly.pdbx_strand_id
1 'polypeptide(L)'
;MSSTSTTTTSSSSSSSPSQRRPAVPITFTPPGSCLSDVYQVLTTGVATVSGTESTDTRTFYELGAHSSECFPPSGYLPWITNQVSSSAYYSPGVCPPGYLTCRSDTIAVGTLTETRATCCPNGYACQNQSSLLWYQDHMCTLRSGDGSPMTYTATVSGAITTMTQTGPWGLNAYGISIRWMNTDFRTPIPTATADPPLDPTQPPAQSSGLSSGAKAGIGIGVTVTVLLLIIIGWLLRNALQKRKQKSQKSGISDYEAVPIKAIPSPPELLELDSGHLYEMGASQ
;
A
#
# COMPACT_ATOMS: atom_id res chain seq x y z
N MET A 1 24.80 -55.00 -44.26
CA MET A 1 24.43 -53.58 -44.32
C MET A 1 22.92 -53.49 -44.13
N SER A 2 22.47 -53.36 -42.87
CA SER A 2 21.06 -53.26 -42.51
C SER A 2 20.69 -51.79 -42.37
N SER A 3 19.68 -51.35 -43.12
CA SER A 3 19.15 -49.99 -43.06
C SER A 3 17.90 -49.97 -42.19
N THR A 4 17.97 -49.31 -41.04
CA THR A 4 16.87 -49.14 -40.09
C THR A 4 16.06 -47.91 -40.48
N SER A 5 14.77 -48.08 -40.77
CA SER A 5 13.83 -46.99 -41.03
C SER A 5 13.24 -46.48 -39.72
N THR A 6 13.50 -45.22 -39.38
CA THR A 6 12.96 -44.56 -38.17
C THR A 6 11.63 -43.88 -38.49
N THR A 7 10.53 -44.43 -37.98
CA THR A 7 9.19 -43.82 -38.04
C THR A 7 9.11 -42.68 -37.01
N THR A 8 9.09 -41.44 -37.49
CA THR A 8 8.90 -40.25 -36.65
C THR A 8 7.41 -40.07 -36.37
N THR A 9 7.00 -40.26 -35.11
CA THR A 9 5.62 -40.04 -34.68
C THR A 9 5.45 -38.59 -34.25
N SER A 10 4.75 -37.80 -35.07
CA SER A 10 4.41 -36.40 -34.77
C SER A 10 3.24 -36.36 -33.79
N SER A 11 3.50 -36.08 -32.52
CA SER A 11 2.46 -35.79 -31.53
C SER A 11 2.03 -34.33 -31.62
N SER A 12 0.90 -34.08 -32.29
CA SER A 12 0.21 -32.80 -32.24
C SER A 12 -0.44 -32.60 -30.86
N SER A 13 0.19 -31.78 -30.02
CA SER A 13 -0.40 -31.28 -28.79
C SER A 13 -1.47 -30.25 -29.12
N SER A 14 -2.74 -30.66 -29.07
CA SER A 14 -3.88 -29.74 -29.09
C SER A 14 -3.89 -28.94 -27.79
N SER A 15 -3.48 -27.66 -27.88
CA SER A 15 -3.65 -26.70 -26.79
C SER A 15 -5.14 -26.36 -26.65
N SER A 16 -5.82 -27.06 -25.74
CA SER A 16 -7.09 -26.55 -25.21
C SER A 16 -6.84 -25.17 -24.56
N PRO A 17 -7.66 -24.14 -24.84
CA PRO A 17 -7.56 -22.89 -24.10
C PRO A 17 -7.92 -23.21 -22.65
N SER A 18 -6.92 -23.17 -21.76
CA SER A 18 -7.11 -23.28 -20.32
C SER A 18 -8.11 -22.21 -19.89
N GLN A 19 -9.36 -22.62 -19.68
CA GLN A 19 -10.40 -21.75 -19.15
C GLN A 19 -10.04 -21.51 -17.69
N ARG A 20 -9.25 -20.46 -17.47
CA ARG A 20 -8.83 -19.97 -16.15
C ARG A 20 -10.11 -19.67 -15.38
N ARG A 21 -10.45 -20.53 -14.40
CA ARG A 21 -11.56 -20.25 -13.48
C ARG A 21 -11.31 -18.87 -12.87
N PRO A 22 -12.32 -18.01 -12.74
CA PRO A 22 -12.14 -16.76 -12.03
C PRO A 22 -11.65 -17.04 -10.62
N ALA A 23 -10.55 -16.41 -10.26
CA ALA A 23 -9.94 -16.59 -8.96
C ALA A 23 -10.70 -15.70 -7.99
N VAL A 24 -11.47 -16.32 -7.08
CA VAL A 24 -12.14 -15.59 -6.01
C VAL A 24 -11.07 -14.83 -5.23
N PRO A 25 -11.23 -13.51 -5.01
CA PRO A 25 -10.30 -12.78 -4.16
C PRO A 25 -10.30 -13.44 -2.79
N ILE A 26 -9.15 -13.95 -2.41
CA ILE A 26 -8.97 -14.43 -1.04
C ILE A 26 -9.13 -13.16 -0.17
N THR A 27 -9.87 -13.22 0.92
CA THR A 27 -10.01 -12.09 1.85
C THR A 27 -9.19 -12.37 3.10
N PHE A 28 -8.03 -11.71 3.22
CA PHE A 28 -7.28 -11.67 4.46
C PHE A 28 -7.88 -10.59 5.37
N THR A 29 -8.09 -10.92 6.65
CA THR A 29 -8.49 -9.95 7.68
C THR A 29 -7.47 -10.01 8.80
N PRO A 30 -6.63 -8.98 8.97
CA PRO A 30 -5.67 -8.96 10.05
C PRO A 30 -6.37 -8.81 11.41
N PRO A 31 -5.77 -9.32 12.50
CA PRO A 31 -6.17 -8.99 13.85
C PRO A 31 -6.20 -7.46 14.08
N GLY A 32 -7.08 -7.00 14.97
CA GLY A 32 -7.18 -5.57 15.30
C GLY A 32 -5.88 -4.97 15.84
N SER A 33 -5.09 -5.76 16.58
CA SER A 33 -3.77 -5.36 17.09
C SER A 33 -2.78 -4.96 15.99
N CYS A 34 -2.90 -5.53 14.78
CA CYS A 34 -2.10 -5.14 13.62
C CYS A 34 -2.42 -3.75 13.08
N LEU A 35 -3.58 -3.19 13.47
CA LEU A 35 -4.09 -1.91 13.01
C LEU A 35 -4.11 -0.83 14.11
N SER A 36 -3.95 -1.20 15.37
CA SER A 36 -4.03 -0.29 16.51
C SER A 36 -2.77 -0.21 17.36
N ASP A 37 -2.04 -1.31 17.48
CA ASP A 37 -0.99 -1.41 18.49
C ASP A 37 0.32 -0.91 17.90
N VAL A 38 0.97 0.00 18.61
CA VAL A 38 2.24 0.59 18.19
C VAL A 38 3.38 -0.02 18.99
N TYR A 39 4.48 -0.34 18.32
CA TYR A 39 5.68 -0.91 18.93
C TYR A 39 6.89 -0.01 18.66
N GLN A 40 7.76 0.11 19.66
CA GLN A 40 9.08 0.69 19.49
C GLN A 40 10.03 -0.38 18.97
N VAL A 41 10.68 -0.09 17.85
CA VAL A 41 11.64 -0.98 17.20
C VAL A 41 13.02 -0.36 17.27
N LEU A 42 13.99 -1.16 17.70
CA LEU A 42 15.40 -0.81 17.70
C LEU A 42 16.07 -1.53 16.54
N THR A 43 16.68 -0.78 15.63
CA THR A 43 17.51 -1.32 14.56
C THR A 43 18.95 -0.88 14.74
N THR A 44 19.86 -1.82 14.57
CA THR A 44 21.30 -1.57 14.63
C THR A 44 21.86 -1.71 13.22
N GLY A 45 22.44 -0.63 12.71
CA GLY A 45 23.13 -0.61 11.41
C GLY A 45 24.63 -0.43 11.61
N VAL A 46 25.42 -0.98 10.71
CA VAL A 46 26.86 -0.68 10.63
C VAL A 46 27.06 0.33 9.51
N ALA A 47 27.59 1.49 9.85
CA ALA A 47 27.97 2.53 8.90
C ALA A 47 29.50 2.65 8.89
N THR A 48 30.12 2.50 7.72
CA THR A 48 31.54 2.75 7.56
C THR A 48 31.75 4.24 7.30
N VAL A 49 32.31 4.96 8.28
CA VAL A 49 32.68 6.37 8.13
C VAL A 49 34.20 6.45 8.16
N SER A 50 34.80 6.89 7.05
CA SER A 50 36.27 7.03 6.91
C SER A 50 37.05 5.74 7.23
N GLY A 51 36.56 4.59 6.76
CA GLY A 51 37.22 3.29 6.97
C GLY A 51 37.06 2.69 8.37
N THR A 52 36.38 3.37 9.29
CA THR A 52 36.02 2.83 10.61
C THR A 52 34.57 2.38 10.59
N GLU A 53 34.31 1.13 10.96
CA GLU A 53 32.96 0.64 11.17
C GLU A 53 32.38 1.24 12.45
N SER A 54 31.34 2.05 12.31
CA SER A 54 30.58 2.61 13.42
C SER A 54 29.22 1.92 13.48
N THR A 55 28.86 1.40 14.66
CA THR A 55 27.55 0.82 14.89
C THR A 55 26.58 1.92 15.33
N ASP A 56 25.58 2.21 14.50
CA ASP A 56 24.54 3.20 14.76
C ASP A 56 23.24 2.48 15.16
N THR A 57 22.70 2.79 16.34
CA THR A 57 21.43 2.23 16.81
C THR A 57 20.35 3.28 16.66
N ARG A 58 19.33 2.97 15.85
CA ARG A 58 18.19 3.86 15.61
C ARG A 58 16.92 3.27 16.18
N THR A 59 16.11 4.16 16.73
CA THR A 59 14.77 3.86 17.22
C THR A 59 13.76 4.39 16.23
N PHE A 60 12.77 3.58 15.89
CA PHE A 60 11.57 4.00 15.17
C PHE A 60 10.32 3.33 15.75
N TYR A 61 9.16 3.79 15.31
CA TYR A 61 7.88 3.26 15.74
C TYR A 61 7.14 2.61 14.58
N GLU A 62 6.46 1.52 14.89
CA GLU A 62 5.83 0.64 13.92
C GLU A 62 4.42 0.25 14.35
N LEU A 63 3.50 0.18 13.39
CA LEU A 63 2.16 -0.33 13.60
C LEU A 63 2.12 -1.85 13.46
N GLY A 64 1.47 -2.49 14.42
CA GLY A 64 1.28 -3.92 14.50
C GLY A 64 2.50 -4.64 15.07
N ALA A 65 2.24 -5.79 15.68
CA ALA A 65 3.32 -6.66 16.12
C ALA A 65 4.02 -7.26 14.90
N HIS A 66 5.33 -7.51 15.02
CA HIS A 66 6.08 -8.35 14.10
C HIS A 66 5.62 -9.81 14.23
N SER A 67 4.41 -10.11 13.80
CA SER A 67 3.78 -11.43 13.86
C SER A 67 3.26 -11.79 12.47
N SER A 68 3.38 -13.07 12.12
CA SER A 68 2.89 -13.58 10.83
C SER A 68 1.38 -13.40 10.66
N GLU A 69 0.63 -13.22 11.75
CA GLU A 69 -0.82 -13.01 11.76
C GLU A 69 -1.24 -11.66 11.17
N CYS A 70 -0.34 -10.67 11.15
CA CYS A 70 -0.58 -9.36 10.52
C CYS A 70 -0.46 -9.39 8.99
N PHE A 71 -0.11 -10.55 8.41
CA PHE A 71 0.15 -10.68 6.99
C PHE A 71 -0.72 -11.76 6.32
N PRO A 72 -1.03 -11.61 5.02
CA PRO A 72 -1.77 -12.62 4.27
C PRO A 72 -1.07 -13.99 4.27
N PRO A 73 -1.79 -15.10 4.57
CA PRO A 73 -1.20 -16.42 4.83
C PRO A 73 -0.71 -17.20 3.58
N SER A 74 -0.80 -16.65 2.38
CA SER A 74 -0.57 -17.39 1.12
C SER A 74 0.17 -16.61 0.03
N GLY A 75 0.80 -15.48 0.38
CA GLY A 75 1.21 -14.45 -0.58
C GLY A 75 2.71 -14.30 -0.83
N TYR A 76 3.57 -15.30 -0.54
CA TYR A 76 5.02 -15.46 -0.88
C TYR A 76 5.80 -16.04 0.32
N LEU A 77 7.09 -16.39 0.09
CA LEU A 77 8.10 -16.90 1.05
C LEU A 77 7.90 -16.35 2.47
N PRO A 78 8.16 -17.14 3.53
CA PRO A 78 7.78 -16.82 4.90
C PRO A 78 8.14 -15.38 5.20
N TRP A 79 7.13 -14.60 5.61
CA TRP A 79 7.29 -13.29 6.20
C TRP A 79 8.22 -13.44 7.41
N ILE A 80 9.54 -13.49 7.18
CA ILE A 80 10.50 -13.30 8.24
C ILE A 80 10.26 -11.86 8.63
N THR A 81 10.02 -11.66 9.92
CA THR A 81 9.47 -10.47 10.55
C THR A 81 10.28 -9.17 10.37
N ASN A 82 11.27 -9.15 9.47
CA ASN A 82 12.15 -8.03 9.13
C ASN A 82 12.68 -8.10 7.67
N GLN A 83 11.99 -8.85 6.78
CA GLN A 83 12.40 -9.08 5.39
C GLN A 83 11.15 -9.24 4.51
N VAL A 84 10.36 -8.17 4.35
CA VAL A 84 9.32 -8.19 3.33
C VAL A 84 9.99 -8.03 1.98
N SER A 85 10.10 -9.12 1.22
CA SER A 85 10.58 -9.00 -0.16
C SER A 85 9.75 -7.94 -0.88
N SER A 86 10.40 -6.93 -1.47
CA SER A 86 9.74 -5.91 -2.30
C SER A 86 8.95 -6.49 -3.47
N SER A 87 9.15 -7.78 -3.76
CA SER A 87 8.44 -8.55 -4.77
C SER A 87 7.30 -9.43 -4.23
N ALA A 88 7.06 -9.48 -2.91
CA ALA A 88 5.95 -10.20 -2.31
C ALA A 88 4.62 -9.52 -2.65
N TYR A 89 3.62 -10.30 -3.07
CA TYR A 89 2.28 -9.76 -3.34
C TYR A 89 1.20 -10.83 -3.24
N TYR A 90 0.00 -10.34 -2.98
CA TYR A 90 -1.21 -11.12 -2.91
C TYR A 90 -2.02 -11.02 -4.22
N SER A 91 -2.37 -12.14 -4.82
CA SER A 91 -3.08 -12.18 -6.11
C SER A 91 -4.05 -13.36 -6.23
N PRO A 92 -5.26 -13.16 -6.77
CA PRO A 92 -5.88 -11.85 -6.99
C PRO A 92 -6.21 -11.16 -5.67
N GLY A 93 -5.84 -9.89 -5.55
CA GLY A 93 -5.89 -9.18 -4.29
C GLY A 93 -6.81 -7.97 -4.29
N VAL A 94 -7.50 -7.78 -3.17
CA VAL A 94 -8.13 -6.52 -2.75
C VAL A 94 -7.55 -6.11 -1.41
N CYS A 95 -7.55 -4.81 -1.11
CA CYS A 95 -7.04 -4.35 0.17
C CYS A 95 -7.84 -4.96 1.33
N PRO A 96 -7.16 -5.46 2.39
CA PRO A 96 -7.83 -5.99 3.56
C PRO A 96 -8.72 -4.95 4.23
N PRO A 97 -9.71 -5.38 5.03
CA PRO A 97 -10.44 -4.48 5.91
C PRO A 97 -9.48 -3.63 6.77
N GLY A 98 -9.75 -2.33 6.85
CA GLY A 98 -8.88 -1.37 7.56
C GLY A 98 -7.73 -0.81 6.72
N TYR A 99 -7.56 -1.26 5.47
CA TYR A 99 -6.59 -0.73 4.53
C TYR A 99 -7.26 -0.04 3.34
N LEU A 100 -6.56 0.94 2.76
CA LEU A 100 -6.93 1.61 1.51
C LEU A 100 -5.81 1.49 0.49
N THR A 101 -6.18 1.43 -0.78
CA THR A 101 -5.22 1.55 -1.88
C THR A 101 -4.58 2.94 -1.82
N CYS A 102 -3.29 2.98 -1.53
CA CYS A 102 -2.56 4.23 -1.41
C CYS A 102 -1.88 4.60 -2.75
N ARG A 103 -1.42 3.60 -3.50
CA ARG A 103 -0.82 3.72 -4.85
C ARG A 103 -1.22 2.52 -5.69
N SER A 104 -1.41 2.74 -6.99
CA SER A 104 -1.63 1.68 -7.96
C SER A 104 -1.04 2.03 -9.32
N ASP A 105 -0.53 1.03 -10.02
CA ASP A 105 -0.03 1.12 -11.39
C ASP A 105 -0.58 -0.06 -12.21
N THR A 106 -0.67 0.10 -13.52
CA THR A 106 -1.09 -0.97 -14.44
C THR A 106 0.05 -1.35 -15.39
N ILE A 107 0.26 -2.64 -15.58
CA ILE A 107 1.24 -3.17 -16.52
C ILE A 107 0.59 -4.10 -17.54
N ALA A 108 1.09 -4.08 -18.77
CA ALA A 108 0.69 -5.04 -19.79
C ALA A 108 1.50 -6.34 -19.61
N VAL A 109 0.79 -7.47 -19.54
CA VAL A 109 1.35 -8.83 -19.48
C VAL A 109 0.79 -9.60 -20.66
N GLY A 110 1.49 -9.55 -21.80
CA GLY A 110 0.96 -10.06 -23.07
C GLY A 110 -0.26 -9.25 -23.53
N THR A 111 -1.40 -9.91 -23.71
CA THR A 111 -2.68 -9.27 -24.04
C THR A 111 -3.52 -8.87 -22.81
N LEU A 112 -3.02 -9.16 -21.61
CA LEU A 112 -3.73 -8.91 -20.35
C LEU A 112 -3.16 -7.65 -19.67
N THR A 113 -4.02 -6.97 -18.91
CA THR A 113 -3.61 -5.85 -18.04
C THR A 113 -3.66 -6.33 -16.59
N GLU A 114 -2.50 -6.31 -15.92
CA GLU A 114 -2.38 -6.53 -14.48
C GLU A 114 -2.32 -5.17 -13.78
N THR A 115 -3.15 -5.00 -12.77
CA THR A 115 -3.05 -3.88 -11.83
C THR A 115 -2.23 -4.33 -10.63
N ARG A 116 -1.30 -3.49 -10.20
CA ARG A 116 -0.49 -3.65 -8.99
C ARG A 116 -0.82 -2.50 -8.07
N ALA A 117 -1.09 -2.78 -6.81
CA ALA A 117 -1.37 -1.73 -5.84
C ALA A 117 -0.74 -2.02 -4.48
N THR A 118 -0.50 -0.96 -3.73
CA THR A 118 -0.08 -1.03 -2.33
C THR A 118 -1.23 -0.56 -1.46
N CYS A 119 -1.57 -1.38 -0.48
CA CYS A 119 -2.58 -1.10 0.53
C CYS A 119 -1.89 -0.62 1.81
N CYS A 120 -2.31 0.53 2.33
CA CYS A 120 -1.86 1.05 3.62
C CYS A 120 -3.01 1.10 4.63
N PRO A 121 -2.73 0.97 5.93
CA PRO A 121 -3.74 1.17 6.97
C PRO A 121 -4.42 2.53 6.82
N ASN A 122 -5.68 2.62 7.22
CA ASN A 122 -6.44 3.87 7.18
C ASN A 122 -5.70 5.01 7.90
N GLY A 123 -5.59 6.15 7.23
CA GLY A 123 -4.87 7.33 7.75
C GLY A 123 -3.37 7.36 7.40
N TYR A 124 -2.80 6.28 6.88
CA TYR A 124 -1.40 6.25 6.44
C TYR A 124 -1.28 6.67 4.98
N ALA A 125 -0.19 7.36 4.65
CA ALA A 125 0.20 7.69 3.28
C ALA A 125 1.23 6.68 2.76
N CYS A 126 1.27 6.44 1.45
CA CYS A 126 2.41 5.70 0.90
C CYS A 126 3.68 6.53 1.06
N GLN A 127 4.77 5.84 1.34
CA GLN A 127 6.11 6.41 1.33
C GLN A 127 6.91 5.76 0.17
N ASN A 128 7.70 6.55 -0.57
CA ASN A 128 8.48 6.10 -1.73
C ASN A 128 9.98 6.41 -1.64
N GLN A 129 10.42 6.89 -0.48
CA GLN A 129 11.82 7.15 -0.20
C GLN A 129 12.56 5.80 -0.08
N SER A 130 13.84 5.78 -0.38
CA SER A 130 14.70 4.61 -0.18
C SER A 130 15.93 4.94 0.68
N SER A 131 15.96 6.16 1.22
CA SER A 131 17.10 6.74 1.92
C SER A 131 17.34 6.16 3.31
N LEU A 132 16.39 5.41 3.87
CA LEU A 132 16.46 4.82 5.20
C LEU A 132 16.16 3.32 5.10
N LEU A 133 16.80 2.49 5.93
CA LEU A 133 16.69 1.04 5.83
C LEU A 133 15.26 0.52 5.96
N TRP A 134 14.47 1.10 6.87
CA TRP A 134 13.06 0.72 7.09
C TRP A 134 12.12 1.11 5.95
N TYR A 135 12.54 2.01 5.06
CA TYR A 135 11.71 2.39 3.92
C TYR A 135 11.59 1.32 2.83
N GLN A 136 12.42 0.28 2.87
CA GLN A 136 12.33 -0.83 1.93
C GLN A 136 11.09 -1.71 2.19
N ASP A 137 10.75 -1.91 3.46
CA ASP A 137 9.69 -2.85 3.89
C ASP A 137 8.46 -2.10 4.45
N HIS A 138 8.65 -0.88 4.97
CA HIS A 138 7.57 -0.03 5.50
C HIS A 138 7.12 1.00 4.47
N MET A 139 6.31 0.55 3.52
CA MET A 139 5.77 1.38 2.43
C MET A 139 4.69 2.39 2.89
N CYS A 140 4.30 2.36 4.17
CA CYS A 140 3.25 3.21 4.72
C CYS A 140 3.78 4.06 5.88
N THR A 141 3.44 5.34 5.90
CA THR A 141 3.82 6.24 7.00
C THR A 141 2.65 7.11 7.44
N LEU A 142 2.58 7.35 8.75
CA LEU A 142 1.72 8.35 9.37
C LEU A 142 2.62 9.30 10.15
N ARG A 143 2.42 10.61 9.98
CA ARG A 143 3.13 11.63 10.75
C ARG A 143 2.12 12.40 11.58
N SER A 144 2.37 12.51 12.87
CA SER A 144 1.71 13.53 13.69
C SER A 144 2.50 14.82 13.60
N GLY A 145 1.78 15.93 13.46
CA GLY A 145 2.32 17.23 13.82
C GLY A 145 2.50 17.35 15.33
N ASP A 146 2.33 18.56 15.85
CA ASP A 146 2.71 18.88 17.22
C ASP A 146 1.51 18.71 18.15
N GLY A 147 1.44 17.58 18.87
CA GLY A 147 0.60 17.50 20.08
C GLY A 147 -0.34 16.31 20.23
N SER A 148 -0.47 15.41 19.24
CA SER A 148 -1.21 14.17 19.49
C SER A 148 -0.34 13.24 20.36
N PRO A 149 -0.82 12.76 21.52
CA PRO A 149 -0.10 11.74 22.26
C PRO A 149 -0.12 10.43 21.45
N MET A 150 1.00 9.72 21.45
CA MET A 150 1.11 8.37 20.90
C MET A 150 1.50 7.41 22.02
N THR A 151 0.66 6.42 22.24
CA THR A 151 0.96 5.31 23.14
C THR A 151 1.59 4.18 22.35
N TYR A 152 2.67 3.61 22.87
CA TYR A 152 3.42 2.54 22.22
C TYR A 152 3.95 1.53 23.25
N THR A 153 4.22 0.32 22.78
CA THR A 153 4.80 -0.76 23.54
C THR A 153 6.30 -0.81 23.31
N ALA A 154 7.09 -0.87 24.37
CA ALA A 154 8.54 -0.94 24.33
C ALA A 154 9.07 -2.02 25.27
N THR A 155 10.23 -2.56 24.95
CA THR A 155 10.95 -3.48 25.85
C THR A 155 12.02 -2.71 26.61
N VAL A 156 11.81 -2.52 27.91
CA VAL A 156 12.75 -1.82 28.80
C VAL A 156 13.32 -2.82 29.79
N SER A 157 14.63 -3.04 29.76
CA SER A 157 15.31 -4.00 30.65
C SER A 157 14.72 -5.41 30.62
N GLY A 158 14.24 -5.85 29.45
CA GLY A 158 13.60 -7.17 29.26
C GLY A 158 12.12 -7.24 29.64
N ALA A 159 11.53 -6.16 30.16
CA ALA A 159 10.10 -6.09 30.47
C ALA A 159 9.33 -5.32 29.38
N ILE A 160 8.20 -5.87 28.95
CA ILE A 160 7.28 -5.19 28.03
C ILE A 160 6.53 -4.12 28.81
N THR A 161 6.67 -2.86 28.39
CA THR A 161 6.09 -1.70 29.05
C THR A 161 5.35 -0.83 28.04
N THR A 162 4.19 -0.31 28.43
CA THR A 162 3.46 0.69 27.65
C THR A 162 3.97 2.08 28.02
N MET A 163 4.39 2.84 27.02
CA MET A 163 4.89 4.20 27.14
C MET A 163 4.00 5.16 26.35
N THR A 164 4.10 6.46 26.63
CA THR A 164 3.41 7.49 25.86
C THR A 164 4.37 8.62 25.56
N GLN A 165 4.45 9.00 24.28
CA GLN A 165 5.20 10.16 23.83
C GLN A 165 4.25 11.29 23.45
N THR A 166 4.60 12.50 23.84
CA THR A 166 3.94 13.75 23.44
C THR A 166 4.90 14.56 22.57
N GLY A 167 4.39 15.12 21.47
CA GLY A 167 5.18 15.92 20.52
C GLY A 167 5.11 15.36 19.09
N PRO A 168 5.98 15.82 18.19
CA PRO A 168 6.04 15.31 16.82
C PRO A 168 6.53 13.85 16.81
N TRP A 169 5.84 13.00 16.06
CA TRP A 169 6.23 11.60 15.88
C TRP A 169 5.84 11.10 14.48
N GLY A 170 6.49 10.01 14.07
CA GLY A 170 6.19 9.28 12.85
C GLY A 170 6.00 7.80 13.15
N LEU A 171 4.98 7.21 12.54
CA LEU A 171 4.73 5.78 12.52
C LEU A 171 5.03 5.22 11.14
N ASN A 172 5.66 4.06 11.14
CA ASN A 172 5.84 3.23 9.96
C ASN A 172 4.86 2.07 10.03
N ALA A 173 4.42 1.57 8.88
CA ALA A 173 3.60 0.38 8.80
C ALA A 173 3.95 -0.39 7.53
N TYR A 174 3.75 -1.71 7.58
CA TYR A 174 3.88 -2.55 6.41
C TYR A 174 2.81 -2.20 5.37
N GLY A 175 3.24 -2.11 4.11
CA GLY A 175 2.35 -2.04 2.97
C GLY A 175 2.00 -3.44 2.48
N ILE A 176 0.73 -3.68 2.20
CA ILE A 176 0.30 -4.94 1.58
C ILE A 176 0.25 -4.74 0.08
N SER A 177 1.18 -5.38 -0.63
CA SER A 177 1.20 -5.40 -2.09
C SER A 177 0.13 -6.38 -2.60
N ILE A 178 -0.78 -5.89 -3.43
CA ILE A 178 -1.82 -6.67 -4.10
C ILE A 178 -1.68 -6.57 -5.62
N ARG A 179 -2.08 -7.62 -6.33
CA ARG A 179 -2.16 -7.64 -7.79
C ARG A 179 -3.44 -8.30 -8.24
N TRP A 180 -3.98 -7.86 -9.36
CA TRP A 180 -5.14 -8.49 -9.98
C TRP A 180 -5.23 -8.14 -11.46
N MET A 181 -5.93 -8.97 -12.22
CA MET A 181 -6.39 -8.72 -13.58
C MET A 181 -7.91 -8.52 -13.57
N ASN A 182 -8.44 -7.82 -14.58
CA ASN A 182 -9.90 -7.61 -14.69
C ASN A 182 -10.71 -8.92 -14.83
N THR A 183 -10.06 -10.01 -15.23
CA THR A 183 -10.67 -11.34 -15.30
C THR A 183 -10.78 -12.04 -13.95
N ASP A 184 -10.04 -11.59 -12.94
CA ASP A 184 -9.98 -12.30 -11.65
C ASP A 184 -11.29 -12.13 -10.86
N PHE A 185 -11.94 -10.98 -10.98
CA PHE A 185 -13.20 -10.70 -10.28
C PHE A 185 -14.46 -11.14 -11.04
N ARG A 186 -14.34 -11.90 -12.14
CA ARG A 186 -15.52 -12.38 -12.85
C ARG A 186 -16.20 -13.45 -12.01
N THR A 187 -17.52 -13.39 -11.87
CA THR A 187 -18.25 -14.54 -11.30
C THR A 187 -18.00 -15.75 -12.20
N PRO A 188 -17.71 -16.95 -11.67
CA PRO A 188 -17.67 -18.14 -12.50
C PRO A 188 -19.00 -18.22 -13.25
N ILE A 189 -18.93 -18.17 -14.58
CA ILE A 189 -20.08 -18.50 -15.41
C ILE A 189 -20.42 -19.94 -15.01
N PRO A 190 -21.67 -20.23 -14.58
CA PRO A 190 -22.06 -21.61 -14.37
C PRO A 190 -21.79 -22.33 -15.69
N THR A 191 -20.80 -23.22 -15.69
CA THR A 191 -20.62 -24.14 -16.80
C THR A 191 -21.95 -24.86 -16.93
N ALA A 192 -22.66 -24.64 -18.03
CA ALA A 192 -23.83 -25.44 -18.35
C ALA A 192 -23.36 -26.89 -18.30
N THR A 193 -23.72 -27.60 -17.23
CA THR A 193 -23.61 -29.04 -17.19
C THR A 193 -24.38 -29.50 -18.41
N ALA A 194 -23.69 -30.17 -19.35
CA ALA A 194 -24.35 -30.77 -20.49
C ALA A 194 -25.49 -31.63 -19.94
N ASP A 195 -26.73 -31.24 -20.25
CA ASP A 195 -27.90 -31.99 -19.86
C ASP A 195 -27.71 -33.46 -20.30
N PRO A 196 -27.99 -34.44 -19.44
CA PRO A 196 -28.16 -35.80 -19.91
C PRO A 196 -29.26 -35.82 -20.99
N PRO A 197 -29.15 -36.71 -22.00
CA PRO A 197 -30.04 -36.70 -23.15
C PRO A 197 -31.51 -36.77 -22.72
N LEU A 198 -32.32 -35.91 -23.35
CA LEU A 198 -33.74 -35.68 -23.09
C LEU A 198 -34.54 -36.98 -22.95
N ASP A 199 -35.29 -37.08 -21.85
CA ASP A 199 -36.55 -37.82 -21.80
C ASP A 199 -37.69 -36.82 -22.14
N PRO A 200 -38.56 -37.09 -23.13
CA PRO A 200 -39.47 -36.09 -23.66
C PRO A 200 -40.80 -36.05 -22.90
N THR A 201 -40.85 -35.50 -21.68
CA THR A 201 -42.15 -35.10 -21.08
C THR A 201 -41.98 -34.07 -19.95
N GLN A 202 -41.72 -32.80 -20.24
CA GLN A 202 -42.13 -31.72 -19.33
C GLN A 202 -42.28 -30.36 -20.04
N PRO A 203 -43.35 -29.59 -19.79
CA PRO A 203 -43.60 -28.31 -20.47
C PRO A 203 -42.64 -27.20 -19.99
N PRO A 204 -42.39 -26.17 -20.84
CA PRO A 204 -41.31 -25.21 -20.62
C PRO A 204 -41.57 -24.28 -19.44
N ALA A 205 -40.54 -24.09 -18.61
CA ALA A 205 -40.51 -23.10 -17.55
C ALA A 205 -40.46 -21.68 -18.15
N GLN A 206 -41.47 -20.88 -17.82
CA GLN A 206 -41.59 -19.49 -18.25
C GLN A 206 -40.55 -18.61 -17.53
N SER A 207 -39.76 -17.87 -18.29
CA SER A 207 -38.84 -16.85 -17.80
C SER A 207 -39.62 -15.69 -17.15
N SER A 208 -39.33 -15.45 -15.88
CA SER A 208 -39.95 -14.38 -15.09
C SER A 208 -39.37 -13.02 -15.47
N GLY A 209 -40.04 -12.32 -16.38
CA GLY A 209 -39.80 -10.91 -16.65
C GLY A 209 -40.20 -10.04 -15.45
N LEU A 210 -39.33 -9.14 -15.03
CA LEU A 210 -39.58 -8.20 -13.93
C LEU A 210 -40.89 -7.43 -14.15
N SER A 211 -41.78 -7.55 -13.16
CA SER A 211 -43.10 -6.91 -13.13
C SER A 211 -43.04 -5.43 -13.47
N SER A 212 -43.98 -4.96 -14.28
CA SER A 212 -44.15 -3.56 -14.71
C SER A 212 -44.14 -2.56 -13.55
N GLY A 213 -44.46 -2.99 -12.32
CA GLY A 213 -44.38 -2.18 -11.11
C GLY A 213 -42.96 -1.75 -10.71
N ALA A 214 -41.93 -2.56 -11.00
CA ALA A 214 -40.54 -2.23 -10.68
C ALA A 214 -39.94 -1.14 -11.60
N LYS A 215 -40.43 -1.04 -12.85
CA LYS A 215 -39.99 -0.03 -13.81
C LYS A 215 -40.53 1.38 -13.49
N ALA A 216 -41.72 1.47 -12.89
CA ALA A 216 -42.31 2.76 -12.51
C ALA A 216 -41.63 3.39 -11.28
N GLY A 217 -41.14 2.58 -10.34
CA GLY A 217 -40.52 3.08 -9.10
C GLY A 217 -39.16 3.77 -9.27
N ILE A 218 -38.36 3.34 -10.26
CA ILE A 218 -37.00 3.87 -10.47
C ILE A 218 -37.03 5.27 -11.13
N GLY A 219 -38.05 5.58 -11.94
CA GLY A 219 -38.13 6.86 -12.65
C GLY A 219 -38.32 8.07 -11.74
N ILE A 220 -39.11 7.94 -10.68
CA ILE A 220 -39.42 9.06 -9.77
C ILE A 220 -38.27 9.28 -8.77
N GLY A 221 -37.66 8.19 -8.28
CA GLY A 221 -36.61 8.25 -7.27
C GLY A 221 -35.40 9.09 -7.68
N VAL A 222 -34.95 8.98 -8.94
CA VAL A 222 -33.73 9.69 -9.41
C VAL A 222 -33.93 11.21 -9.41
N THR A 223 -35.12 11.69 -9.79
CA THR A 223 -35.38 13.13 -9.86
C THR A 223 -35.34 13.81 -8.50
N VAL A 224 -35.89 13.16 -7.47
CA VAL A 224 -35.90 13.68 -6.10
C VAL A 224 -34.49 13.71 -5.52
N THR A 225 -33.69 12.66 -5.73
CA THR A 225 -32.32 12.58 -5.21
C THR A 225 -31.41 13.63 -5.85
N VAL A 226 -31.52 13.84 -7.18
CA VAL A 226 -30.73 14.86 -7.88
C VAL A 226 -31.10 16.27 -7.41
N LEU A 227 -32.39 16.57 -7.24
CA LEU A 227 -32.83 17.88 -6.75
C LEU A 227 -32.29 18.16 -5.34
N LEU A 228 -32.31 17.15 -4.47
CA LEU A 228 -31.86 17.26 -3.08
C LEU A 228 -30.34 17.49 -2.99
N LEU A 229 -29.55 16.83 -3.84
CA LEU A 229 -28.09 17.05 -3.92
C LEU A 229 -27.73 18.45 -4.44
N ILE A 230 -28.49 19.01 -5.38
CA ILE A 230 -28.28 20.38 -5.89
C ILE A 230 -28.51 21.40 -4.75
N ILE A 231 -29.57 21.23 -3.96
CA ILE A 231 -29.89 22.11 -2.84
C ILE A 231 -28.80 22.04 -1.76
N ILE A 232 -28.35 20.82 -1.40
CA ILE A 232 -27.25 20.64 -0.43
C ILE A 232 -25.96 21.29 -0.94
N GLY A 233 -25.60 21.07 -2.21
CA GLY A 233 -24.42 21.67 -2.82
C GLY A 233 -24.46 23.20 -2.79
N TRP A 234 -25.62 23.80 -3.07
CA TRP A 234 -25.79 25.26 -3.01
C TRP A 234 -25.66 25.81 -1.58
N LEU A 235 -26.26 25.15 -0.58
CA LEU A 235 -26.16 25.54 0.82
C LEU A 235 -24.71 25.47 1.35
N LEU A 236 -23.99 24.40 1.03
CA LEU A 236 -22.58 24.24 1.42
C LEU A 236 -21.70 25.33 0.79
N ARG A 237 -21.93 25.66 -0.49
CA ARG A 237 -21.17 26.70 -1.19
C ARG A 237 -21.38 28.08 -0.56
N ASN A 238 -22.62 28.40 -0.17
CA ASN A 238 -22.95 29.67 0.49
C ASN A 238 -22.37 29.74 1.92
N ALA A 239 -22.40 28.64 2.68
CA ALA A 239 -21.79 28.57 4.01
C ALA A 239 -20.27 28.75 3.98
N LEU A 240 -19.60 28.15 2.98
CA LEU A 240 -18.15 28.26 2.81
C LEU A 240 -17.71 29.66 2.35
N GLN A 241 -18.52 30.34 1.51
CA GLN A 241 -18.22 31.72 1.10
C GLN A 241 -18.28 32.71 2.27
N LYS A 242 -19.21 32.53 3.21
CA LYS A 242 -19.29 33.37 4.42
C LYS A 242 -18.06 33.22 5.33
N ARG A 243 -17.35 32.09 5.30
CA ARG A 243 -16.11 31.89 6.07
C ARG A 243 -14.93 32.67 5.49
N LYS A 244 -14.85 32.83 4.17
CA LYS A 244 -13.74 33.58 3.52
C LYS A 244 -13.76 35.08 3.84
N GLN A 245 -14.92 35.68 4.09
CA GLN A 245 -15.01 37.10 4.44
C GLN A 245 -14.54 37.43 5.87
N LYS A 246 -14.46 36.44 6.78
CA LYS A 246 -13.96 36.67 8.15
C LYS A 246 -12.45 36.60 8.29
N SER A 247 -11.72 36.00 7.34
CA SER A 247 -10.27 35.83 7.42
C SER A 247 -9.45 37.04 6.94
N GLN A 248 -10.06 38.10 6.39
CA GLN A 248 -9.32 39.24 5.83
C GLN A 248 -9.22 40.45 6.78
N LYS A 249 -9.70 40.36 8.03
CA LYS A 249 -9.72 41.50 8.98
C LYS A 249 -8.82 41.36 10.22
N SER A 250 -7.94 40.35 10.29
CA SER A 250 -7.07 40.12 11.47
C SER A 250 -5.60 39.82 11.15
N GLY A 251 -5.02 40.45 10.13
CA GLY A 251 -3.64 40.15 9.73
C GLY A 251 -2.83 41.33 9.20
N ILE A 252 -2.93 42.50 9.83
CA ILE A 252 -1.91 43.56 9.72
C ILE A 252 -1.63 44.01 11.16
N SER A 253 -0.59 43.43 11.74
CA SER A 253 0.03 43.92 12.97
C SER A 253 1.50 44.16 12.63
N ASP A 254 1.91 45.39 12.90
CA ASP A 254 3.20 45.98 12.59
C ASP A 254 4.37 45.11 13.04
N TYR A 255 5.20 44.69 12.09
CA TYR A 255 6.58 44.29 12.39
C TYR A 255 7.45 45.53 12.22
N GLU A 256 7.75 46.18 13.34
CA GLU A 256 8.76 47.22 13.43
C GLU A 256 10.15 46.56 13.28
N ALA A 257 10.91 47.00 12.28
CA ALA A 257 12.21 46.43 11.94
C ALA A 257 13.28 46.83 12.98
N VAL A 258 13.82 45.84 13.70
CA VAL A 258 14.99 46.02 14.58
C VAL A 258 16.25 46.11 13.71
N PRO A 259 17.12 47.13 13.88
CA PRO A 259 18.35 47.27 13.11
C PRO A 259 19.36 46.17 13.48
N ILE A 260 19.77 45.38 12.48
CA ILE A 260 20.76 44.31 12.64
C ILE A 260 22.15 44.95 12.82
N LYS A 261 22.74 44.73 14.00
CA LYS A 261 24.13 45.10 14.33
C LYS A 261 25.09 44.18 13.55
N ALA A 262 26.09 44.76 12.89
CA ALA A 262 27.06 44.03 12.08
C ALA A 262 27.77 42.92 12.88
N ILE A 263 27.74 41.70 12.32
CA ILE A 263 28.41 40.52 12.85
C ILE A 263 29.90 40.59 12.44
N PRO A 264 30.86 40.39 13.36
CA PRO A 264 32.28 40.30 13.02
C PRO A 264 32.56 39.14 12.06
N SER A 265 33.46 39.37 11.11
CA SER A 265 33.91 38.42 10.09
C SER A 265 34.29 37.05 10.68
N PRO A 266 33.90 35.94 10.03
CA PRO A 266 34.29 34.59 10.46
C PRO A 266 35.80 34.38 10.30
N PRO A 267 36.44 33.58 11.18
CA PRO A 267 37.85 33.24 11.04
C PRO A 267 38.08 32.42 9.76
N GLU A 268 39.13 32.81 9.07
CA GLU A 268 39.73 32.23 7.87
C GLU A 268 39.90 30.71 8.04
N LEU A 269 39.16 29.93 7.24
CA LEU A 269 39.34 28.49 7.17
C LEU A 269 40.67 28.21 6.46
N LEU A 270 41.63 27.67 7.21
CA LEU A 270 42.85 27.04 6.69
C LEU A 270 42.47 26.05 5.60
N GLU A 271 42.85 26.35 4.35
CA GLU A 271 42.88 25.39 3.26
C GLU A 271 43.72 24.18 3.68
N LEU A 272 43.09 23.00 3.71
CA LEU A 272 43.81 21.75 3.90
C LEU A 272 44.59 21.45 2.61
N ASP A 273 45.90 21.62 2.72
CA ASP A 273 46.92 21.25 1.73
C ASP A 273 46.74 19.80 1.26
N SER A 274 46.35 19.64 -0.01
CA SER A 274 46.13 18.37 -0.68
C SER A 274 47.45 17.83 -1.23
N GLY A 275 48.34 17.42 -0.33
CA GLY A 275 49.60 16.76 -0.66
C GLY A 275 49.75 15.46 0.09
N HIS A 276 49.38 14.33 -0.53
CA HIS A 276 49.99 13.00 -0.43
C HIS A 276 49.02 11.90 -0.91
N LEU A 277 48.96 11.69 -2.22
CA LEU A 277 48.55 10.40 -2.78
C LEU A 277 49.82 9.57 -2.99
N TYR A 278 50.03 8.56 -2.16
CA TYR A 278 50.99 7.49 -2.45
C TYR A 278 50.29 6.44 -3.31
N GLU A 279 50.73 6.34 -4.55
CA GLU A 279 50.42 5.26 -5.48
C GLU A 279 51.24 4.02 -5.06
N MET A 280 50.61 3.00 -4.48
CA MET A 280 51.29 1.72 -4.24
C MET A 280 51.18 0.84 -5.48
N GLY A 281 52.31 0.73 -6.18
CA GLY A 281 52.50 -0.15 -7.32
C GLY A 281 52.36 -1.63 -6.95
N ALA A 282 51.72 -2.36 -7.86
CA ALA A 282 51.65 -3.81 -7.88
C ALA A 282 53.05 -4.40 -8.12
N SER A 283 53.39 -5.45 -7.37
CA SER A 283 54.47 -6.38 -7.70
C SER A 283 53.91 -7.79 -7.83
N GLN A 284 54.41 -8.49 -8.86
CA GLN A 284 54.06 -9.82 -9.34
C GLN A 284 54.42 -10.95 -8.37
#